data_AF-P81492-F1
#
_entry.id   AF-P81492-F1
#
_cell.length_a   1.000
_cell.length_b   1.000
_cell.length_c   1.000
_cell.angle_alpha   90.00
_cell.angle_beta   90.00
_cell.angle_gamma   90.00
#
_symmetry.space_group_name_H-M   'P 1'
#
loop_
_entity.id
_entity.type
_entity.pdbx_description
1 polymer ?
#
loop_
_entity_poly.entity_id
_entity_poly.type
_entity_poly.pdbx_seq_one_letter_code
_entity_poly.pdbx_strand_id
1 'polypeptide(L)'
;MFSLKLFVVFLAVCICVSQAVSYTDCTESGQNYCLCVGSNVCGEGKNCQLSSSGNQCVHGEGTPKPKSQTEGDFEEIPDEDILN
;
A
#
# COMPACT_ATOMS: atom_id res chain seq x y z
N MET A 1 20.12 -14.56 -26.04
CA MET A 1 20.14 -15.51 -24.91
C MET A 1 19.79 -14.74 -23.65
N PHE A 2 18.54 -14.82 -23.17
CA PHE A 2 18.17 -14.20 -21.90
C PHE A 2 18.79 -15.01 -20.77
N SER A 3 19.53 -14.34 -19.88
CA SER A 3 20.19 -15.00 -18.75
C SER A 3 19.15 -15.37 -17.71
N LEU A 4 18.91 -16.68 -17.52
CA LEU A 4 17.98 -17.22 -16.51
C LEU A 4 18.21 -16.60 -15.12
N LYS A 5 19.47 -16.32 -14.78
CA LYS A 5 19.87 -15.67 -13.52
C LYS A 5 19.26 -14.27 -13.37
N LEU A 6 19.27 -13.46 -14.44
CA LEU A 6 18.67 -12.13 -14.41
C LEU A 6 17.16 -12.21 -14.21
N PHE A 7 16.49 -13.15 -14.88
CA PHE A 7 15.04 -13.34 -14.74
C PHE A 7 14.63 -13.69 -13.31
N VAL A 8 15.37 -14.57 -12.63
CA VAL A 8 15.12 -14.92 -11.23
C VAL A 8 15.30 -13.73 -10.30
N VAL A 9 16.35 -12.92 -10.50
CA VAL A 9 16.58 -11.70 -9.70
C VAL A 9 15.46 -10.68 -9.92
N PHE A 10 15.04 -10.46 -11.17
CA PHE A 10 13.91 -9.57 -11.48
C PHE A 10 12.61 -10.06 -10.83
N LEU A 11 12.31 -11.36 -10.90
CA LEU A 11 11.13 -11.92 -10.24
C LEU A 11 11.19 -11.74 -8.72
N ALA A 12 12.34 -12.02 -8.09
CA ALA A 12 12.51 -11.83 -6.65
C ALA A 12 12.24 -10.37 -6.25
N VAL A 13 12.84 -9.41 -6.96
CA VAL A 13 12.61 -7.97 -6.71
C VAL A 13 11.15 -7.59 -6.93
N CYS A 14 10.53 -8.04 -8.03
CA CYS A 14 9.11 -7.78 -8.28
C CYS A 14 8.20 -8.35 -7.17
N ILE A 15 8.49 -9.56 -6.68
CA ILE A 15 7.74 -10.19 -5.58
C ILE A 15 7.95 -9.43 -4.27
N CYS A 16 9.17 -8.99 -3.96
CA CYS A 16 9.46 -8.17 -2.77
C CYS A 16 8.72 -6.83 -2.81
N VAL A 17 8.77 -6.11 -3.94
CA VAL A 17 8.11 -4.80 -4.09
C VAL A 17 6.58 -4.94 -4.06
N SER A 18 6.02 -6.02 -4.61
CA SER A 18 4.57 -6.23 -4.63
C SER A 18 4.00 -6.54 -3.24
N GLN A 19 4.79 -7.11 -2.33
CA GLN A 19 4.35 -7.42 -0.96
C GLN A 19 4.26 -6.17 -0.06
N ALA A 20 4.92 -5.07 -0.42
CA ALA A 20 4.99 -3.89 0.43
C ALA A 20 3.71 -3.03 0.43
N VAL A 21 2.78 -3.22 -0.51
CA VAL A 21 1.58 -2.38 -0.63
C VAL A 21 0.36 -3.11 -0.11
N SER A 22 0.21 -3.12 1.21
CA SER A 22 -1.03 -3.55 1.86
C SER A 22 -2.02 -2.39 1.93
N TYR A 23 -3.07 -2.44 1.10
CA TYR A 23 -4.21 -1.54 1.26
C TYR A 23 -5.04 -1.99 2.46
N THR A 24 -5.39 -1.05 3.33
CA THR A 24 -6.20 -1.29 4.54
C THR A 24 -7.53 -0.55 4.45
N ASP A 25 -8.51 -0.96 5.27
CA ASP A 25 -9.85 -0.34 5.29
C ASP A 25 -9.81 1.17 5.55
N CYS A 26 -10.59 1.94 4.81
CA CYS A 26 -10.72 3.37 5.02
C CYS A 26 -11.26 3.65 6.43
N THR A 27 -10.65 4.59 7.14
CA THR A 27 -11.04 4.96 8.52
C THR A 27 -11.86 6.24 8.56
N GLU A 28 -11.81 7.04 7.49
CA GLU A 28 -12.50 8.32 7.39
C GLU A 28 -13.13 8.52 6.01
N SER A 29 -14.26 9.24 5.98
CA SER A 29 -14.89 9.67 4.72
C SER A 29 -14.01 10.71 4.01
N GLY A 30 -13.95 10.64 2.68
CA GLY A 30 -13.07 11.47 1.86
C GLY A 30 -11.72 10.83 1.56
N GLN A 31 -11.39 9.66 2.14
CA GLN A 31 -10.12 8.99 1.89
C GLN A 31 -10.07 8.28 0.53
N ASN A 32 -8.88 8.19 -0.06
CA ASN A 32 -8.57 7.33 -1.19
C ASN A 32 -7.33 6.46 -0.92
N TYR A 33 -7.03 5.55 -1.84
CA TYR A 33 -6.01 4.50 -1.68
C TYR A 33 -6.21 3.64 -0.42
N CYS A 34 -7.47 3.30 -0.13
CA CYS A 34 -7.87 2.43 0.98
C CYS A 34 -9.02 1.51 0.56
N LEU A 35 -9.24 0.42 1.29
CA LEU A 35 -10.35 -0.51 1.04
C LEU A 35 -11.65 0.15 1.50
N CYS A 36 -12.58 0.36 0.56
CA CYS A 36 -13.82 1.08 0.84
C CYS A 36 -15.02 0.14 0.79
N VAL A 37 -15.27 -0.46 -0.38
CA VAL A 37 -16.43 -1.31 -0.62
C VAL A 37 -16.00 -2.78 -0.59
N GLY A 38 -16.20 -3.43 0.56
CA GLY A 38 -15.61 -4.75 0.82
C GLY A 38 -14.09 -4.68 0.73
N SER A 39 -13.46 -5.58 -0.01
CA SER A 39 -12.00 -5.61 -0.21
C SER A 39 -11.54 -4.87 -1.48
N ASN A 40 -12.31 -3.90 -1.97
CA ASN A 40 -11.96 -3.12 -3.16
C ASN A 40 -11.32 -1.78 -2.80
N VAL A 41 -10.19 -1.48 -3.43
CA VAL A 41 -9.46 -0.22 -3.27
C VAL A 41 -10.22 0.94 -3.94
N CYS A 42 -10.45 2.01 -3.20
CA CYS A 42 -10.95 3.27 -3.74
C CYS A 42 -9.76 4.10 -4.27
N GLY A 43 -9.48 4.00 -5.56
CA GLY A 43 -8.30 4.58 -6.20
C GLY A 43 -8.37 6.09 -6.48
N GLU A 44 -7.45 6.55 -7.32
CA GLU A 44 -7.32 7.95 -7.74
C GLU A 44 -8.61 8.50 -8.40
N GLY A 45 -8.89 9.79 -8.18
CA GLY A 45 -10.09 10.45 -8.68
C GLY A 45 -11.40 9.94 -8.05
N LYS A 46 -11.30 9.17 -6.97
CA LYS A 46 -12.43 8.72 -6.15
C LYS A 46 -12.16 9.00 -4.68
N ASN A 47 -13.21 9.02 -3.89
CA ASN A 47 -13.12 9.05 -2.43
C ASN A 47 -14.12 8.07 -1.81
N CYS A 48 -13.76 7.54 -0.65
CA CYS A 48 -14.62 6.66 0.13
C CYS A 48 -15.56 7.49 1.01
N GLN A 49 -16.85 7.22 0.92
CA GLN A 49 -17.85 7.72 1.87
C GLN A 49 -18.24 6.57 2.79
N LEU A 50 -17.84 6.69 4.06
CA LEU A 50 -18.28 5.79 5.11
C LEU A 50 -19.72 6.14 5.48
N SER A 51 -20.61 5.15 5.39
CA SER A 51 -22.02 5.29 5.76
C SER A 51 -22.47 4.08 6.55
N SER A 52 -23.39 4.28 7.50
CA SER A 52 -23.94 3.20 8.32
C SER A 52 -24.68 2.14 7.49
N SER A 53 -25.12 2.46 6.27
CA SER A 53 -25.80 1.55 5.36
C SER A 53 -24.85 0.77 4.44
N GLY A 54 -23.55 1.06 4.50
CA GLY A 54 -22.54 0.51 3.60
C GLY A 54 -21.70 1.62 2.97
N ASN A 55 -20.39 1.39 2.94
CA ASN A 55 -19.42 2.30 2.38
C ASN A 55 -19.60 2.42 0.86
N GLN A 56 -19.33 3.59 0.30
CA GLN A 56 -19.43 3.87 -1.13
C GLN A 56 -18.16 4.54 -1.63
N CYS A 57 -17.58 4.05 -2.73
CA CYS A 57 -16.47 4.72 -3.41
C CYS A 57 -17.02 5.54 -4.57
N VAL A 58 -17.09 6.86 -4.40
CA VAL A 58 -17.69 7.79 -5.36
C VAL A 58 -16.62 8.57 -6.12
N HIS A 59 -16.97 9.11 -7.28
CA HIS A 59 -16.08 9.99 -8.02
C HIS A 59 -15.90 11.33 -7.30
N GLY A 60 -14.67 11.78 -7.16
CA GLY A 60 -14.32 13.02 -6.47
C GLY A 60 -12.87 12.99 -5.99
N GLU A 61 -12.32 14.17 -5.72
CA GLU A 61 -10.98 14.27 -5.13
C GLU A 61 -11.00 13.70 -3.70
N GLY A 62 -10.00 12.90 -3.37
CA GLY A 62 -9.89 12.22 -2.09
C GLY A 62 -8.50 12.38 -1.52
N THR A 63 -8.38 12.25 -0.19
CA THR A 63 -7.10 12.35 0.51
C THR A 63 -6.51 10.95 0.70
N PRO A 64 -5.24 10.70 0.31
CA PRO A 64 -4.61 9.40 0.51
C PRO A 64 -4.66 8.99 1.98
N LYS A 65 -5.14 7.77 2.26
CA LYS A 65 -5.09 7.23 3.61
C LYS A 65 -3.64 7.27 4.09
N PRO A 66 -3.34 7.85 5.26
CA PRO A 66 -2.00 7.85 5.80
C PRO A 66 -1.54 6.39 5.92
N LYS A 67 -0.36 6.11 5.36
CA LYS A 67 0.26 4.79 5.51
C LYS A 67 0.45 4.56 7.01
N SER A 68 -0.07 3.44 7.52
CA SER A 68 0.33 2.97 8.83
C SER A 68 1.83 2.72 8.76
N GLN A 69 2.61 3.60 9.37
CA GLN A 69 4.01 3.33 9.64
C GLN A 69 4.01 2.24 10.71
N THR A 70 3.88 0.98 10.29
CA THR A 70 4.35 -0.10 11.15
C THR A 70 5.87 0.04 11.13
N GLU A 71 6.42 0.75 12.11
CA GLU A 71 7.85 0.87 12.43
C GLU A 71 8.45 -0.49 12.85
N GLY A 72 8.15 -1.57 12.13
CA GLY A 72 8.50 -2.94 12.52
C GLY A 72 8.93 -3.85 11.36
N ASP A 73 9.16 -3.30 10.17
CA ASP A 73 9.67 -4.04 9.00
C ASP A 73 11.11 -3.65 8.64
N PHE A 74 11.89 -3.23 9.64
CA PHE A 74 13.34 -3.17 9.55
C PHE A 74 13.91 -3.91 10.75
N GLU A 75 14.75 -4.91 10.49
CA GLU A 75 15.69 -5.44 11.46
C GLU A 75 16.63 -4.28 11.86
N GLU A 76 16.89 -4.12 13.16
CA GLU A 76 17.74 -3.05 13.70
C GLU A 76 19.14 -3.18 13.08
N ILE A 77 19.48 -2.28 12.15
CA ILE A 77 20.81 -2.24 11.55
C ILE A 77 21.78 -1.80 12.67
N PRO A 78 22.79 -2.59 13.02
CA PRO A 78 23.73 -2.20 14.07
C PRO A 78 24.46 -0.91 13.67
N ASP A 79 24.55 0.06 14.59
CA ASP A 79 25.09 1.42 14.36
C ASP A 79 26.49 1.43 13.72
N GLU A 80 27.25 0.35 13.90
CA GLU A 80 28.57 0.11 13.33
C GLU A 80 28.60 0.05 11.78
N ASP A 81 27.47 -0.25 11.13
CA ASP A 81 27.34 -0.25 9.66
C ASP A 81 26.84 1.09 9.09
N ILE A 82 26.42 2.04 9.94
CA ILE A 82 25.89 3.36 9.53
C ILE A 82 27.00 4.43 9.53
N LEU A 83 28.12 4.19 10.22
CA LEU A 83 29.17 5.17 10.51
C LEU A 83 30.56 4.85 9.92
N ASN A 84 30.64 3.96 8.92
CA ASN A 84 31.86 3.64 8.17
C ASN A 84 31.75 4.02 6.68
#